data_AF-A0A3M1MAR3-F1
#
_entry.id   AF-A0A3M1MAR3-F1
#
_cell.length_a   1.000
_cell.length_b   1.000
_cell.length_c   1.000
_cell.angle_alpha   90.00
_cell.angle_beta   90.00
_cell.angle_gamma   90.00
#
_symmetry.space_group_name_H-M   'P 1'
#
loop_
_entity.id
_entity.type
_entity.pdbx_description
1 polymer ?
#
loop_
_entity_poly.entity_id
_entity_poly.type
_entity_poly.pdbx_seq_one_letter_code
_entity_poly.pdbx_strand_id
1 'polypeptide(L)'
;IKISILIPLVIMFAFAGAYVFRSDPVDLLMLVAFGVFGIVARIGKFDVMPMVMGFILGPPMEYAFGQTVAMGNQDTIGFLFNERLGALGMLLATPVVGFLLWRRMQSVALE
;
A
#
# COMPACT_ATOMS: atom_id res chain seq x y z
N ILE A 1 -18.81 -13.91 -18.05
CA ILE A 1 -19.76 -13.57 -16.95
C ILE A 1 -20.28 -12.14 -17.21
N LYS A 2 -21.58 -11.88 -17.06
CA LYS A 2 -22.09 -10.49 -17.19
C LYS A 2 -21.74 -9.71 -15.92
N ILE A 3 -21.20 -8.49 -16.09
CA ILE A 3 -20.84 -7.59 -14.98
C ILE A 3 -22.02 -7.34 -14.02
N SER A 4 -23.26 -7.40 -14.50
CA SER A 4 -24.48 -7.31 -13.69
C SER A 4 -24.56 -8.35 -12.56
N ILE A 5 -23.90 -9.50 -12.66
CA ILE A 5 -23.87 -10.51 -11.59
C ILE A 5 -22.64 -10.34 -10.69
N LEU A 6 -21.52 -9.85 -11.26
CA LEU A 6 -20.27 -9.74 -10.53
C LEU A 6 -20.34 -8.65 -9.45
N ILE A 7 -20.93 -7.50 -9.76
CA ILE A 7 -21.07 -6.39 -8.80
C ILE A 7 -21.84 -6.82 -7.53
N PRO A 8 -23.08 -7.35 -7.61
CA PRO A 8 -23.81 -7.74 -6.41
C PRO A 8 -23.13 -8.88 -5.65
N LEU A 9 -22.48 -9.82 -6.35
CA LEU A 9 -21.72 -10.90 -5.71
C LEU A 9 -20.54 -10.35 -4.90
N VAL A 10 -19.74 -9.45 -5.48
CA VAL A 10 -18.59 -8.83 -4.80
C VAL A 10 -19.05 -8.03 -3.59
N ILE A 11 -20.15 -7.27 -3.71
CA ILE A 11 -20.72 -6.53 -2.58
C ILE A 11 -21.14 -7.50 -1.47
N MET A 12 -21.84 -8.60 -1.80
CA MET A 12 -22.24 -9.60 -0.81
C MET A 12 -21.03 -10.17 -0.07
N PHE A 13 -19.98 -10.56 -0.79
CA PHE A 13 -18.77 -11.11 -0.20
C PHE A 13 -18.01 -10.09 0.63
N ALA A 14 -17.99 -8.81 0.24
CA ALA A 14 -17.37 -7.75 1.03
C ALA A 14 -18.07 -7.57 2.38
N PHE A 15 -19.41 -7.50 2.40
CA PHE A 15 -20.20 -7.40 3.63
C PHE A 15 -20.06 -8.64 4.50
N ALA A 16 -20.14 -9.84 3.92
CA ALA A 16 -19.96 -11.09 4.65
C ALA A 16 -18.53 -11.17 5.25
N GLY A 17 -17.51 -10.84 4.46
CA GLY A 17 -16.11 -10.87 4.89
C GLY A 17 -15.82 -9.89 6.04
N ALA A 18 -16.36 -8.67 6.00
CA ALA A 18 -16.19 -7.70 7.08
C ALA A 18 -16.90 -8.11 8.37
N TYR A 19 -18.07 -8.76 8.27
CA TYR A 19 -18.85 -9.14 9.44
C TYR A 19 -18.32 -10.39 10.16
N VAL A 20 -17.78 -11.38 9.43
CA VAL A 20 -17.42 -12.71 9.98
C VAL A 20 -16.36 -12.66 11.09
N PHE A 21 -15.38 -11.75 11.03
CA PHE A 21 -14.26 -11.76 11.97
C PHE A 21 -14.62 -11.33 13.39
N ARG A 22 -15.40 -10.26 13.53
CA ARG A 22 -15.72 -9.66 14.84
C ARG A 22 -17.22 -9.62 15.15
N SER A 23 -18.09 -9.95 14.18
CA SER A 23 -19.55 -9.80 14.27
C SER A 23 -19.98 -8.41 14.76
N ASP A 24 -19.14 -7.40 14.51
CA ASP A 24 -19.33 -6.04 14.98
C ASP A 24 -20.01 -5.20 13.88
N PRO A 25 -21.10 -4.48 14.19
CA PRO A 25 -21.72 -3.57 13.23
C PRO A 25 -20.84 -2.37 12.89
N VAL A 26 -19.84 -2.06 13.73
CA VAL A 26 -18.86 -0.99 13.47
C VAL A 26 -17.99 -1.30 12.25
N ASP A 27 -17.65 -2.57 12.01
CA ASP A 27 -16.82 -2.97 10.88
C ASP A 27 -17.60 -2.83 9.55
N LEU A 28 -18.91 -3.04 9.59
CA LEU A 28 -19.82 -2.75 8.46
C LEU A 28 -19.91 -1.25 8.18
N LEU A 29 -19.99 -0.43 9.24
CA LEU A 29 -19.96 1.03 9.09
C LEU A 29 -18.65 1.49 8.44
N MET A 30 -17.52 0.95 8.91
CA MET A 30 -16.20 1.23 8.32
C MET A 30 -16.12 0.78 6.86
N LEU A 31 -16.62 -0.40 6.52
CA LEU A 31 -16.70 -0.88 5.13
C LEU A 31 -17.45 0.13 4.23
N VAL A 32 -18.60 0.61 4.68
CA VAL A 32 -19.38 1.60 3.93
C VAL A 32 -18.64 2.94 3.86
N ALA A 33 -18.06 3.40 4.96
CA ALA A 33 -17.29 4.65 5.00
C ALA A 33 -16.10 4.62 4.04
N PHE A 34 -15.30 3.55 4.03
CA PHE A 34 -14.20 3.37 3.09
C PHE A 34 -14.67 3.19 1.65
N GLY A 35 -15.83 2.56 1.42
CA GLY A 35 -16.46 2.49 0.11
C GLY A 35 -16.82 3.88 -0.44
N VAL A 36 -17.44 4.73 0.40
CA VAL A 36 -17.75 6.12 0.05
C VAL A 36 -16.46 6.92 -0.17
N PHE A 37 -15.46 6.76 0.70
CA PHE A 37 -14.15 7.39 0.53
C PHE A 37 -13.50 7.03 -0.81
N GLY A 38 -13.58 5.76 -1.23
CA GLY A 38 -13.10 5.32 -2.55
C GLY A 38 -13.83 6.01 -3.71
N ILE A 39 -15.14 6.25 -3.59
CA ILE A 39 -15.92 7.02 -4.58
C ILE A 39 -15.46 8.48 -4.61
N VAL A 40 -15.24 9.10 -3.45
CA VAL A 40 -14.73 10.48 -3.36
C VAL A 40 -13.33 10.59 -3.97
N ALA A 41 -12.44 9.65 -3.68
CA ALA A 41 -11.12 9.57 -4.28
C ALA A 41 -11.18 9.47 -5.82
N ARG A 42 -12.12 8.66 -6.34
CA ARG A 42 -12.36 8.53 -7.77
C ARG A 42 -12.82 9.84 -8.42
N ILE A 43 -13.66 10.61 -7.72
CA ILE A 43 -14.09 11.95 -8.17
C ILE A 43 -12.88 12.90 -8.21
N GLY A 44 -11.98 12.79 -7.23
CA GLY A 44 -10.71 13.53 -7.19
C GLY A 44 -9.68 13.12 -8.26
N LYS A 45 -10.01 12.21 -9.18
CA LYS A 45 -9.10 11.61 -10.18
C LYS A 45 -7.90 10.89 -9.55
N PHE A 46 -8.02 10.45 -8.31
CA PHE A 46 -7.03 9.56 -7.71
C PHE A 46 -7.34 8.13 -8.11
N ASP A 47 -6.32 7.40 -8.56
CA ASP A 47 -6.44 5.96 -8.75
C ASP A 47 -6.56 5.27 -7.40
N VAL A 48 -7.68 4.58 -7.20
CA VAL A 48 -7.99 3.87 -5.95
C VAL A 48 -7.02 2.70 -5.73
N MET A 49 -6.57 2.06 -6.80
CA MET A 49 -5.73 0.87 -6.75
C MET A 49 -4.35 1.12 -6.09
N PRO A 50 -3.54 2.13 -6.49
CA PRO A 50 -2.33 2.50 -5.77
C PRO A 50 -2.56 2.92 -4.31
N MET A 51 -3.67 3.59 -4.02
CA MET A 51 -4.00 4.03 -2.67
C MET A 51 -4.23 2.85 -1.72
N VAL A 52 -4.99 1.84 -2.17
CA VAL A 52 -5.20 0.60 -1.42
C VAL A 52 -3.89 -0.14 -1.21
N MET A 53 -3.02 -0.20 -2.23
CA MET A 53 -1.69 -0.82 -2.09
C MET A 53 -0.82 -0.09 -1.07
N GLY A 54 -0.82 1.25 -1.08
CA GLY A 54 -0.09 2.04 -0.08
C GLY A 54 -0.59 1.79 1.35
N PHE A 55 -1.90 1.67 1.53
CA PHE A 55 -2.51 1.37 2.83
C PHE A 55 -2.11 -0.04 3.35
N ILE A 56 -2.15 -1.06 2.48
CA ILE A 56 -1.76 -2.43 2.85
C ILE A 56 -0.25 -2.54 3.14
N LEU A 57 0.58 -1.79 2.40
CA LEU A 57 2.04 -1.80 2.56
C LEU A 57 2.55 -0.92 3.73
N GLY A 58 1.73 -0.03 4.27
CA GLY A 58 2.09 0.85 5.39
C GLY A 58 2.58 0.08 6.63
N PRO A 59 1.77 -0.83 7.21
CA PRO A 59 2.15 -1.58 8.41
C PRO A 59 3.48 -2.35 8.30
N PRO A 60 3.74 -3.14 7.23
CA PRO A 60 5.03 -3.83 7.12
C PRO A 60 6.19 -2.85 6.92
N MET A 61 5.97 -1.69 6.27
CA MET A 61 6.98 -0.64 6.12
C MET A 61 7.33 -0.02 7.47
N GLU A 62 6.35 0.31 8.29
CA GLU A 62 6.56 0.88 9.63
C GLU A 62 7.20 -0.12 10.58
N TYR A 63 6.81 -1.40 10.51
CA TYR A 63 7.45 -2.47 11.26
C TYR A 63 8.93 -2.63 10.87
N ALA A 64 9.24 -2.69 9.57
CA ALA A 64 10.61 -2.81 9.10
C ALA A 64 11.45 -1.58 9.49
N PHE A 65 10.87 -0.38 9.43
CA PHE A 65 11.52 0.84 9.89
C PHE A 65 11.77 0.84 11.41
N GLY A 66 10.78 0.48 12.21
CA GLY A 66 10.94 0.34 13.66
C GLY A 66 11.99 -0.70 14.03
N GLN A 67 12.03 -1.83 13.31
CA GLN A 67 13.02 -2.88 13.51
C GLN A 67 14.45 -2.39 13.21
N THR A 68 14.67 -1.66 12.11
CA THR A 68 16.01 -1.13 11.78
C THR A 68 16.47 -0.09 12.78
N VAL A 69 15.57 0.78 13.26
CA VAL A 69 15.88 1.77 14.31
C VAL A 69 16.20 1.09 15.63
N ALA A 70 15.42 0.10 16.05
CA ALA A 70 15.64 -0.65 17.28
C ALA A 70 16.97 -1.42 17.27
N MET A 71 17.38 -1.98 16.13
CA MET A 71 18.70 -2.61 15.97
C MET A 71 19.86 -1.61 16.09
N GLY A 72 19.62 -0.33 15.82
CA GLY A 72 20.65 0.72 15.85
C GLY A 72 21.00 1.27 17.24
N ASN A 73 20.37 0.80 18.32
CA ASN A 73 20.73 1.03 19.74
C ASN A 73 21.57 2.30 20.01
N GLN A 74 20.98 3.48 19.79
CA GLN A 74 21.52 4.85 20.02
C GLN A 74 22.47 5.45 18.97
N ASP A 75 22.99 4.68 18.01
CA ASP A 75 23.84 5.19 16.91
C ASP A 75 23.37 4.69 15.53
N THR A 76 22.09 4.96 15.21
CA THR A 76 21.47 4.54 13.94
C THR A 76 22.25 5.03 12.71
N ILE A 77 22.90 6.20 12.79
CA ILE A 77 23.73 6.74 11.72
C ILE A 77 25.06 5.98 11.62
N GLY A 78 25.73 5.65 12.73
CA GLY A 78 26.97 4.88 12.72
C GLY A 78 26.79 3.43 12.25
N PHE A 79 25.67 2.80 12.63
CA PHE A 79 25.32 1.43 12.23
C PHE A 79 25.01 1.29 10.73
N LEU A 80 24.35 2.30 10.14
CA LEU A 80 24.08 2.36 8.70
C LEU A 80 25.37 2.48 7.88
N PHE A 81 26.30 3.33 8.31
CA PHE A 81 27.53 3.61 7.55
C PHE A 81 28.61 2.53 7.67
N ASN A 82 28.73 1.83 8.80
CA ASN A 82 29.80 0.83 9.02
C ASN A 82 29.37 -0.64 8.87
N GLU A 83 28.18 -1.03 9.31
CA GLU A 83 27.82 -2.46 9.41
C GLU A 83 26.87 -2.94 8.31
N ARG A 84 26.15 -2.03 7.66
CA ARG A 84 25.17 -2.35 6.60
C ARG A 84 25.29 -1.47 5.36
N LEU A 85 26.48 -1.42 4.75
CA LEU A 85 26.67 -0.79 3.42
C LEU A 85 25.67 -1.34 2.36
N GLY A 86 25.29 -2.61 2.45
CA GLY A 86 24.29 -3.21 1.55
C GLY A 86 22.87 -2.65 1.69
N ALA A 87 22.45 -2.28 2.91
CA ALA A 87 21.14 -1.66 3.14
C ALA A 87 21.11 -0.22 2.62
N LEU A 88 22.21 0.52 2.80
CA LEU A 88 22.41 1.86 2.25
C LEU A 88 22.42 1.82 0.71
N GLY A 89 23.09 0.82 0.13
CA GLY A 89 23.07 0.56 -1.31
C GLY A 89 21.66 0.27 -1.84
N MET A 90 20.87 -0.58 -1.18
CA MET A 90 19.48 -0.84 -1.58
C MET A 90 18.58 0.39 -1.44
N LEU A 91 18.75 1.16 -0.36
CA LEU A 91 17.97 2.37 -0.12
C LEU A 91 18.25 3.45 -1.17
N LEU A 92 19.49 3.61 -1.61
CA LEU A 92 19.85 4.49 -2.73
C LEU A 92 19.45 3.92 -4.09
N ALA A 93 19.51 2.59 -4.27
CA ALA A 93 19.13 1.93 -5.51
C ALA A 93 17.62 2.01 -5.78
N THR A 94 16.78 1.98 -4.74
CA THR A 94 15.30 1.98 -4.89
C THR A 94 14.77 3.21 -5.63
N PRO A 95 15.12 4.46 -5.28
CA PRO A 95 14.70 5.64 -6.04
C PRO A 95 15.35 5.69 -7.44
N VAL A 96 16.58 5.20 -7.61
CA VAL A 96 17.26 5.17 -8.92
C VAL A 96 16.58 4.19 -9.88
N VAL A 97 16.26 2.97 -9.40
CA VAL A 97 15.52 1.96 -10.16
C VAL A 97 14.10 2.44 -10.43
N GLY A 98 13.43 3.04 -9.44
CA GLY A 98 12.12 3.66 -9.62
C GLY A 98 12.13 4.74 -10.72
N PHE A 99 13.14 5.60 -10.73
CA PHE A 99 13.32 6.64 -11.76
C PHE A 99 13.63 6.05 -13.14
N LEU A 100 14.49 5.02 -13.22
CA LEU A 100 14.80 4.31 -14.47
C LEU A 100 13.57 3.60 -15.05
N LEU A 101 12.78 2.93 -14.21
CA LEU A 101 11.54 2.27 -14.59
C LEU A 101 10.48 3.28 -15.04
N TRP A 102 10.34 4.40 -14.33
CA TRP A 102 9.46 5.50 -14.74
C TRP A 102 9.83 6.03 -16.13
N ARG A 103 11.12 6.27 -16.36
CA ARG A 103 11.63 6.72 -17.67
C ARG A 103 11.34 5.71 -18.78
N ARG A 104 11.47 4.41 -18.48
CA ARG A 104 11.20 3.32 -19.41
C ARG A 104 9.70 3.17 -19.70
N MET A 105 8.83 3.37 -18.71
CA MET A 105 7.38 3.35 -18.91
C MET A 105 6.92 4.52 -19.79
N GLN A 106 7.56 5.68 -19.65
CA GLN A 106 7.29 6.83 -20.54
C GLN A 106 7.74 6.60 -21.98
N SER A 107 8.82 5.84 -22.22
CA SER A 107 9.23 5.51 -23.60
C SER A 107 8.28 4.53 -24.29
N VAL A 108 7.68 3.58 -23.57
CA VAL A 108 6.74 2.60 -24.13
C VAL A 108 5.35 3.21 -24.39
N ALA A 109 5.00 4.30 -23.70
CA ALA A 109 3.73 4.99 -23.89
C ALA A 109 3.72 5.97 -25.10
N LEU A 110 4.85 6.14 -25.79
CA LEU A 110 5.00 7.02 -26.96
C LEU A 110 5.17 6.26 -28.29
N GLU A 111 5.10 4.94 -28.28
CA GLU A 111 4.92 4.07 -29.47
C GLU A 111 3.47 3.58 -29.55
#